data_AF-A0A7R9KIX1-F1
#
_entry.id   AF-A0A7R9KIX1-F1
#
_cell.length_a   1.000
_cell.length_b   1.000
_cell.length_c   1.000
_cell.angle_alpha   90.00
_cell.angle_beta   90.00
_cell.angle_gamma   90.00
#
_symmetry.space_group_name_H-M   'P 1'
#
loop_
_entity.id
_entity.type
_entity.pdbx_description
1 polymer ?
#
loop_
_entity_poly.entity_id
_entity_poly.type
_entity_poly.pdbx_seq_one_letter_code
_entity_poly.pdbx_strand_id
1 'polypeptide(L)'
;MLCIQNFLTVLNSDKSLAQNGKKVVNSGPDDHIYVYLIDHGAPDLIAFPHKYLYSKDLNGAFKEMHQAKKYAKLVVNIEACNSGSMFEKPLPKDINVYVTTSANP
;
A
#
# COMPACT_ATOMS: atom_id res chain seq x y z
N MET A 1 -2.26 -16.68 7.14
CA MET A 1 -1.03 -16.05 7.69
C MET A 1 -0.87 -14.67 7.07
N LEU A 2 -0.80 -13.62 7.88
CA LEU A 2 -0.55 -12.25 7.40
C LEU A 2 0.91 -12.15 6.95
N CYS A 3 1.13 -11.99 5.64
CA CYS A 3 2.44 -11.91 5.03
C CYS A 3 2.42 -10.73 4.05
N ILE A 4 3.55 -10.02 3.95
CA ILE A 4 3.75 -8.88 3.05
C ILE A 4 3.38 -9.23 1.62
N GLN A 5 3.77 -10.44 1.16
CA GLN A 5 3.44 -10.90 -0.18
C GLN A 5 1.92 -10.89 -0.42
N ASN A 6 1.13 -11.39 0.54
CA ASN A 6 -0.32 -11.38 0.39
C ASN A 6 -0.86 -9.95 0.36
N PHE A 7 -0.36 -9.06 1.21
CA PHE A 7 -0.79 -7.66 1.23
C PHE A 7 -0.52 -6.96 -0.11
N LEU A 8 0.71 -7.04 -0.63
CA LEU A 8 1.09 -6.42 -1.89
C LEU A 8 0.36 -7.06 -3.09
N THR A 9 0.22 -8.38 -3.10
CA THR A 9 -0.50 -9.09 -4.17
C THR A 9 -2.00 -8.78 -4.17
N VAL A 10 -2.61 -8.55 -3.00
CA VAL A 10 -4.00 -8.09 -2.89
C VAL A 10 -4.16 -6.68 -3.46
N LEU A 11 -3.24 -5.75 -3.14
CA LEU A 11 -3.25 -4.38 -3.67
C LEU A 11 -3.08 -4.35 -5.20
N ASN A 12 -2.14 -5.14 -5.74
CA ASN A 12 -1.82 -5.15 -7.17
C ASN A 12 -2.80 -5.95 -8.04
N SER A 13 -3.94 -6.39 -7.50
CA SER A 13 -5.00 -7.11 -8.24
C SER A 13 -4.51 -8.40 -8.95
N ASP A 14 -3.79 -9.28 -8.27
CA ASP A 14 -3.30 -10.52 -8.90
C ASP A 14 -4.45 -11.36 -9.50
N LYS A 15 -4.40 -11.51 -10.84
CA LYS A 15 -5.43 -12.18 -11.62
C LYS A 15 -5.48 -13.69 -11.34
N SER A 16 -4.36 -14.32 -11.03
CA SER A 16 -4.30 -15.74 -10.69
C SER A 16 -4.97 -16.00 -9.35
N LEU A 17 -4.72 -15.14 -8.34
CA LEU A 17 -5.43 -15.24 -7.06
C LEU A 17 -6.93 -15.01 -7.22
N ALA A 18 -7.34 -14.02 -8.02
CA ALA A 18 -8.75 -13.76 -8.30
C ALA A 18 -9.43 -14.95 -9.00
N GLN A 19 -8.78 -15.54 -10.00
CA GLN A 19 -9.27 -16.75 -10.71
C GLN A 19 -9.43 -17.95 -9.78
N ASN A 20 -8.57 -18.05 -8.75
CA ASN A 20 -8.66 -19.06 -7.69
C ASN A 20 -9.66 -18.69 -6.57
N GLY A 21 -10.55 -17.73 -6.81
CA GLY A 21 -11.61 -17.33 -5.88
C GLY A 21 -11.13 -16.54 -4.66
N LYS A 22 -9.90 -16.03 -4.65
CA LYS A 22 -9.41 -15.19 -3.55
C LYS A 22 -9.85 -13.74 -3.75
N LYS A 23 -10.15 -13.07 -2.64
CA LYS A 23 -10.47 -11.64 -2.66
C LYS A 23 -9.19 -10.84 -2.85
N VAL A 24 -9.19 -10.01 -3.89
CA VAL A 24 -8.14 -9.02 -4.19
C VAL A 24 -8.81 -7.68 -4.48
N VAL A 25 -8.04 -6.60 -4.56
CA VAL A 25 -8.55 -5.30 -5.01
C VAL A 25 -8.71 -5.35 -6.53
N ASN A 26 -9.82 -5.91 -7.01
CA ASN A 26 -10.10 -6.00 -8.45
C ASN A 26 -10.80 -4.74 -8.97
N SER A 27 -10.03 -3.66 -9.08
CA SER A 27 -10.51 -2.33 -9.46
C SER A 27 -10.00 -1.85 -10.83
N GLY A 28 -10.64 -0.81 -11.34
CA GLY A 28 -10.36 -0.12 -12.60
C GLY A 28 -10.18 1.39 -12.44
N PRO A 29 -10.10 2.13 -13.56
CA PRO A 29 -9.69 3.54 -13.58
C PRO A 29 -10.66 4.50 -12.89
N ASP A 30 -11.92 4.09 -12.68
CA ASP A 30 -12.97 4.94 -12.09
C ASP A 30 -13.20 4.63 -10.59
N ASP A 31 -12.54 3.60 -10.05
CA ASP A 31 -12.75 3.16 -8.67
C ASP A 31 -11.95 4.01 -7.67
N HIS A 32 -12.48 4.12 -6.44
CA HIS A 32 -11.78 4.72 -5.31
C HIS A 32 -11.37 3.65 -4.31
N ILE A 33 -10.12 3.72 -3.85
CA ILE A 33 -9.56 2.75 -2.91
C ILE A 33 -9.17 3.47 -1.62
N TYR A 34 -9.52 2.85 -0.49
CA TYR A 34 -9.05 3.23 0.83
C TYR A 34 -8.22 2.10 1.44
N VAL A 35 -6.99 2.43 1.85
CA VAL A 35 -6.08 1.51 2.55
C VAL A 35 -5.85 2.04 3.95
N TYR A 36 -6.03 1.16 4.94
CA TYR A 36 -5.71 1.45 6.33
C TYR A 36 -4.77 0.38 6.87
N LEU A 37 -3.60 0.81 7.36
CA LEU A 37 -2.57 -0.07 7.93
C LEU A 37 -2.27 0.39 9.36
N ILE A 38 -2.33 -0.55 10.31
CA ILE A 38 -2.07 -0.32 11.73
C ILE A 38 -1.19 -1.43 12.28
N ASP A 39 0.00 -1.08 12.77
CA ASP A 39 0.92 -1.98 13.48
C ASP A 39 2.06 -1.17 14.13
N HIS A 40 3.10 -1.85 14.60
CA HIS A 40 4.38 -1.28 14.94
C HIS A 40 5.12 -0.77 13.71
N GLY A 41 5.90 0.29 13.90
CA GLY A 41 6.79 0.84 12.88
C GLY A 41 8.12 1.27 13.46
N ALA A 42 9.09 1.42 12.57
CA ALA A 42 10.42 1.97 12.83
C ALA A 42 10.82 2.80 11.60
N PRO A 43 11.94 3.54 11.63
CA PRO A 43 12.39 4.25 10.44
C PRO A 43 12.45 3.33 9.20
N ASP A 44 11.79 3.76 8.14
CA ASP A 44 11.69 3.10 6.82
C ASP A 44 10.94 1.74 6.81
N LEU A 45 10.21 1.37 7.87
CA LEU A 45 9.49 0.10 7.89
C LEU A 45 8.21 0.06 8.74
N ILE A 46 7.32 -0.87 8.37
CA ILE A 46 6.18 -1.31 9.18
C ILE A 46 6.32 -2.81 9.45
N ALA A 47 6.08 -3.22 10.69
CA ALA A 47 6.16 -4.61 11.09
C ALA A 47 5.02 -5.45 10.49
N PHE A 48 5.36 -6.68 10.12
CA PHE A 48 4.43 -7.79 9.92
C PHE A 48 4.90 -8.93 10.85
N PRO A 49 4.06 -9.96 11.12
CA PRO A 49 4.38 -10.98 12.12
C PRO A 49 5.76 -11.67 11.99
N HIS A 50 6.34 -11.75 10.79
CA HIS A 50 7.61 -12.43 10.54
C HIS A 50 8.61 -11.66 9.65
N LYS A 51 8.23 -10.48 9.13
CA LYS A 51 8.99 -9.69 8.15
C LYS A 51 8.64 -8.20 8.29
N TYR A 52 9.32 -7.34 7.53
CA TYR A 52 9.08 -5.89 7.54
C TYR A 52 8.67 -5.42 6.15
N LEU A 53 7.61 -4.62 6.08
CA LEU A 53 7.21 -3.89 4.87
C LEU A 53 8.02 -2.60 4.81
N TYR A 54 8.90 -2.46 3.83
CA TYR A 54 9.71 -1.26 3.64
C TYR A 54 9.00 -0.22 2.77
N SER A 55 9.37 1.05 2.94
CA SER A 55 8.80 2.16 2.15
C SER A 55 8.90 1.93 0.65
N LYS A 56 10.03 1.37 0.19
CA LYS A 56 10.29 1.10 -1.22
C LYS A 56 9.24 0.16 -1.82
N ASP A 57 8.86 -0.89 -1.09
CA ASP A 57 7.93 -1.89 -1.59
C ASP A 57 6.49 -1.35 -1.60
N LEU A 58 6.09 -0.65 -0.53
CA LEU A 58 4.78 -0.01 -0.43
C LEU A 58 4.59 1.06 -1.53
N ASN A 59 5.57 1.96 -1.67
CA ASN A 59 5.54 3.03 -2.65
C ASN A 59 5.68 2.49 -4.08
N GLY A 60 6.41 1.38 -4.26
CA GLY A 60 6.47 0.64 -5.52
C GLY A 60 5.09 0.14 -5.94
N ALA A 61 4.36 -0.51 -5.04
CA ALA A 61 3.02 -1.01 -5.31
C ALA A 61 2.05 0.12 -5.72
N PHE A 62 2.07 1.28 -5.05
CA PHE A 62 1.22 2.41 -5.44
C PHE A 62 1.50 2.93 -6.86
N LYS A 63 2.78 2.93 -7.27
CA LYS A 63 3.18 3.31 -8.63
C LYS A 63 2.73 2.28 -9.65
N GLU A 64 2.87 0.99 -9.33
CA GLU A 64 2.41 -0.11 -10.20
C GLU A 64 0.90 -0.07 -10.39
N MET A 65 0.14 0.12 -9.31
CA MET A 65 -1.32 0.27 -9.36
C MET A 65 -1.73 1.48 -10.23
N HIS A 66 -1.02 2.60 -10.12
CA HIS A 66 -1.28 3.78 -10.95
C HIS A 66 -1.02 3.49 -12.44
N GLN A 67 0.14 2.90 -12.77
CA GLN A 67 0.50 2.52 -14.14
C GLN A 67 -0.51 1.55 -14.76
N ALA A 68 -1.04 0.64 -13.95
CA ALA A 68 -2.07 -0.31 -14.34
C ALA A 68 -3.50 0.27 -14.34
N LYS A 69 -3.66 1.58 -14.08
CA LYS A 69 -4.95 2.30 -14.03
C LYS A 69 -5.97 1.64 -13.11
N LYS A 70 -5.54 1.30 -11.89
CA LYS A 70 -6.34 0.55 -10.91
C LYS A 70 -7.23 1.42 -10.02
N TYR A 71 -7.14 2.73 -10.12
CA TYR A 71 -7.97 3.64 -9.34
C TYR A 71 -8.03 5.02 -10.00
N ALA A 72 -9.11 5.74 -9.73
CA ALA A 72 -9.17 7.19 -9.91
C ALA A 72 -8.48 7.91 -8.75
N LYS A 73 -8.71 7.45 -7.52
CA LYS A 73 -8.12 8.01 -6.28
C LYS A 73 -7.79 6.91 -5.27
N LEU A 74 -6.62 7.04 -4.63
CA LEU A 74 -6.18 6.15 -3.56
C LEU A 74 -5.91 6.98 -2.29
N VAL A 75 -6.60 6.64 -1.20
CA VAL A 75 -6.36 7.23 0.13
C VAL A 75 -5.72 6.18 1.02
N VAL A 76 -4.64 6.57 1.71
CA VAL A 76 -3.87 5.68 2.58
C VAL A 76 -3.72 6.32 3.96
N ASN A 77 -4.12 5.60 4.99
CA ASN A 77 -3.89 5.99 6.38
C ASN A 77 -2.95 4.96 7.03
N ILE A 78 -1.87 5.44 7.65
CA ILE A 78 -0.89 4.59 8.34
C ILE A 78 -0.81 4.99 9.81
N GLU A 79 -1.17 4.05 10.67
CA GLU A 79 -0.99 4.13 12.12
C GLU A 79 0.21 3.26 12.54
N ALA A 80 1.37 3.88 12.71
CA ALA A 80 2.59 3.23 13.20
C ALA A 80 3.60 4.27 13.69
N CYS A 81 4.46 3.88 14.63
CA CYS A 81 5.63 4.69 15.02
C CYS A 81 6.51 4.98 13.80
N ASN A 82 7.01 6.21 13.67
CA ASN A 82 7.84 6.65 12.54
C ASN A 82 7.14 6.49 11.16
N SER A 83 5.80 6.42 11.10
CA SER A 83 5.07 6.18 9.85
C SER A 83 5.33 7.23 8.77
N GLY A 84 5.64 8.47 9.14
CA GLY A 84 6.10 9.51 8.21
C GLY A 84 7.37 9.12 7.44
N SER A 85 8.23 8.29 8.03
CA SER A 85 9.47 7.82 7.40
C SER A 85 9.21 6.99 6.13
N MET A 86 8.02 6.37 6.02
CA MET A 86 7.61 5.59 4.85
C MET A 86 7.48 6.44 3.57
N PHE A 87 7.52 7.77 3.68
CA PHE A 87 7.34 8.70 2.56
C PHE A 87 8.39 9.82 2.53
N GLU A 88 9.54 9.67 3.20
CA GLU A 88 10.65 10.65 3.07
C GLU A 88 11.12 10.82 1.63
N LYS A 89 11.05 9.73 0.85
CA LYS A 89 11.12 9.79 -0.61
C LYS A 89 9.69 10.00 -1.13
N PRO A 90 9.35 11.22 -1.59
CA PRO A 90 7.97 11.54 -1.92
C PRO A 90 7.49 10.70 -3.10
N LEU A 91 6.22 10.31 -3.04
CA LEU A 91 5.50 9.79 -4.20
C LEU A 91 5.39 10.89 -5.28
N PRO A 92 5.34 10.54 -6.57
CA PRO A 92 4.99 11.50 -7.61
C PRO A 92 3.65 12.18 -7.30
N LYS A 93 3.51 13.46 -7.63
CA LYS A 93 2.30 14.23 -7.28
C LYS A 93 1.12 13.94 -8.20
N ASP A 94 1.37 13.32 -9.34
CA ASP A 94 0.44 13.06 -10.44
C ASP A 94 -0.16 11.64 -10.41
N ILE A 95 0.09 10.85 -9.36
CA ILE A 95 -0.44 9.49 -9.24
C ILE A 95 -1.76 9.39 -8.46
N ASN A 96 -2.37 10.49 -8.04
CA ASN A 96 -3.65 10.53 -7.30
C ASN A 96 -3.67 9.71 -6.00
N VAL A 97 -2.55 9.71 -5.28
CA VAL A 97 -2.43 9.11 -3.94
C VAL A 97 -2.41 10.20 -2.88
N TYR A 98 -3.28 10.09 -1.90
CA TYR A 98 -3.27 10.92 -0.69
C TYR A 98 -2.94 10.06 0.52
N VAL A 99 -1.97 10.51 1.33
CA VAL A 99 -1.46 9.75 2.47
C VAL A 99 -1.59 10.59 3.73
N THR A 100 -2.04 9.95 4.82
CA THR A 100 -1.91 10.48 6.19
C THR A 100 -1.15 9.48 7.05
N THR A 101 -0.29 10.00 7.93
CA THR A 101 0.53 9.20 8.86
C THR A 101 0.28 9.68 10.28
N SER A 102 0.34 8.77 11.25
CA SER A 102 0.13 9.11 12.67
C SER A 102 1.34 9.76 13.33
N ALA A 103 2.53 9.64 12.73
CA ALA A 103 3.78 10.18 13.25
C ALA A 103 4.67 10.78 12.15
N ASN A 104 5.58 11.66 12.57
CA ASN A 104 6.72 12.13 11.77
C ASN A 104 7.76 11.00 11.56
N PRO A 105 8.75 11.18 10.66
CA PRO A 105 9.86 10.23 10.52
C PRO A 105 10.63 9.95 11.81
#